data_AF-A0A1J5S8P5-F1
#
_entry.id   AF-A0A1J5S8P5-F1
#
_cell.length_a   1.000
_cell.length_b   1.000
_cell.length_c   1.000
_cell.angle_alpha   90.00
_cell.angle_beta   90.00
_cell.angle_gamma   90.00
#
_symmetry.space_group_name_H-M   'P 1'
#
loop_
_entity.id
_entity.type
_entity.pdbx_description
1 polymer ?
#
loop_
_entity_poly.entity_id
_entity_poly.type
_entity_poly.pdbx_seq_one_letter_code
_entity_poly.pdbx_strand_id
1 'polypeptide(L)'
;MKLVIFWLATLAVFLGLSAALFPYAAIPAATLARSRLPQPMTGMADIDLPQPYGTVSVTDLVGYYLEHPPAANVGSAGGDGGGQHFGGC
;
A
#
# COMPACT_ATOMS: atom_id res chain seq x y z
N MET A 1 29.52 -35.39 7.59
CA MET A 1 30.11 -34.03 7.46
C MET A 1 29.60 -33.26 6.23
N LYS A 2 29.42 -33.88 5.05
CA LYS A 2 29.04 -33.16 3.81
C LYS A 2 27.65 -32.49 3.84
N LEU A 3 26.66 -33.09 4.51
CA LEU A 3 25.32 -32.51 4.70
C LEU A 3 25.33 -31.23 5.55
N VAL A 4 26.10 -31.19 6.63
CA VAL A 4 26.14 -30.03 7.54
C VAL A 4 26.70 -28.79 6.82
N ILE A 5 27.74 -28.99 6.00
CA ILE A 5 28.34 -27.92 5.19
C ILE A 5 27.34 -27.39 4.16
N PHE A 6 26.56 -28.28 3.52
CA PHE A 6 25.52 -27.88 2.57
C PHE A 6 24.44 -27.02 3.24
N TRP A 7 23.95 -27.43 4.41
CA TRP A 7 22.94 -26.69 5.18
C TRP A 7 23.44 -25.33 5.66
N LEU A 8 24.68 -25.25 6.15
CA LEU A 8 25.28 -23.98 6.55
C LEU A 8 25.45 -23.03 5.37
N ALA A 9 25.88 -23.55 4.21
CA ALA A 9 26.05 -22.76 3.00
C ALA A 9 24.70 -22.23 2.49
N THR A 10 23.66 -23.07 2.39
CA THR A 10 22.34 -22.61 1.95
C THR A 10 21.72 -21.63 2.93
N LEU A 11 21.85 -21.85 4.24
CA LEU A 11 21.38 -20.91 5.26
C LEU A 11 22.10 -19.57 5.19
N ALA A 12 23.43 -19.56 4.99
CA ALA A 12 24.19 -18.33 4.82
C ALA A 12 23.79 -17.58 3.54
N VAL A 13 23.53 -18.28 2.44
CA VAL A 13 23.08 -17.67 1.18
C VAL A 13 21.70 -17.03 1.36
N PHE A 14 20.73 -17.74 1.95
CA PHE A 14 19.40 -17.19 2.19
C PHE A 14 19.42 -16.02 3.17
N LEU A 15 20.21 -16.12 4.24
CA LEU A 15 20.37 -15.04 5.22
C LEU A 15 21.02 -13.81 4.60
N GLY A 16 22.06 -14.00 3.77
CA GLY A 16 22.71 -12.93 3.03
C GLY A 16 21.77 -12.28 2.02
N LEU A 17 21.00 -13.08 1.28
CA LEU A 17 20.00 -12.59 0.34
C LEU A 17 18.91 -11.77 1.08
N SER A 18 18.42 -12.27 2.21
CA SER A 18 17.42 -11.58 3.00
C SER A 18 17.95 -10.25 3.56
N ALA A 19 19.18 -10.23 4.09
CA ALA A 19 19.81 -9.01 4.58
C ALA A 19 20.07 -7.98 3.47
N ALA A 20 20.41 -8.43 2.26
CA ALA A 20 20.61 -7.56 1.10
C ALA A 20 19.30 -7.01 0.53
N LEU A 21 18.21 -7.79 0.58
CA LEU A 21 16.89 -7.36 0.11
C LEU A 21 16.14 -6.52 1.17
N PHE A 22 16.47 -6.67 2.45
CA PHE A 22 15.85 -5.90 3.53
C PHE A 22 15.89 -4.39 3.33
N PRO A 23 17.01 -3.73 2.97
CA PRO A 23 17.02 -2.29 2.72
C PRO A 23 16.20 -1.89 1.50
N TYR A 24 15.96 -2.80 0.55
CA TYR A 24 15.12 -2.54 -0.61
C TYR A 24 13.62 -2.64 -0.28
N ALA A 25 13.24 -3.58 0.62
CA ALA A 25 11.88 -3.71 1.11
C ALA A 25 11.55 -2.77 2.28
N ALA A 26 12.56 -2.25 2.97
CA ALA A 26 12.38 -1.34 4.08
C ALA A 26 11.89 0.03 3.59
N ILE A 27 10.70 0.41 4.02
CA ILE A 27 10.17 1.75 3.79
C ILE A 27 11.04 2.73 4.60
N PRO A 28 11.64 3.76 3.98
CA PRO A 28 12.47 4.70 4.70
C PRO A 28 11.63 5.46 5.74
N ALA A 29 12.23 5.73 6.92
CA ALA A 29 11.55 6.40 8.03
C ALA A 29 10.94 7.76 7.63
N ALA A 30 11.53 8.44 6.64
CA ALA A 30 10.99 9.67 6.07
C ALA A 30 9.64 9.46 5.35
N THR A 31 9.46 8.34 4.65
CA THR A 31 8.19 7.97 4.00
C THR A 31 7.13 7.61 5.03
N LEU A 32 7.51 6.90 6.11
CA LEU A 32 6.62 6.63 7.24
C LEU A 32 6.19 7.91 7.98
N ALA A 33 7.09 8.89 8.12
CA ALA A 33 6.75 10.18 8.72
C ALA A 33 5.78 10.96 7.81
N ARG A 34 5.99 10.93 6.49
CA ARG A 34 5.09 11.58 5.53
C ARG A 34 3.72 10.91 5.44
N SER A 35 3.63 9.59 5.55
CA SER A 35 2.33 8.90 5.51
C SER A 35 1.45 9.20 6.72
N ARG A 36 2.05 9.63 7.84
CA ARG A 36 1.33 10.08 9.05
C ARG A 36 0.80 11.51 8.95
N LEU A 37 1.21 12.27 7.93
CA LEU A 37 0.77 13.65 7.74
C LEU A 37 -0.34 13.69 6.68
N PRO A 38 -1.50 14.29 6.97
CA PRO A 38 -2.55 14.47 5.97
C PRO A 38 -2.05 15.41 4.87
N GLN A 39 -2.09 14.95 3.62
CA GLN A 39 -1.71 15.74 2.45
C GLN A 39 -2.95 16.36 1.79
N PRO A 40 -2.90 17.63 1.33
CA PRO A 40 -3.98 18.20 0.54
C PRO A 40 -4.21 17.42 -0.75
N MET A 41 -5.48 17.33 -1.18
CA MET A 41 -5.91 16.58 -2.36
C MET A 41 -5.22 17.06 -3.65
N THR A 42 -4.92 18.36 -3.75
CA THR A 42 -4.22 18.97 -4.90
C THR A 42 -2.76 18.55 -5.03
N GLY A 43 -2.16 17.97 -3.98
CA GLY A 43 -0.78 17.46 -4.01
C GLY A 43 -0.70 15.96 -4.25
N MET A 44 -1.83 15.26 -4.34
CA MET A 44 -1.86 13.82 -4.61
C MET A 44 -1.51 13.57 -6.08
N ALA A 45 -0.81 12.46 -6.33
CA ALA A 45 -0.54 12.03 -7.70
C ALA A 45 -1.85 11.68 -8.41
N ASP A 46 -1.89 11.90 -9.72
CA ASP A 46 -3.04 11.50 -10.52
C ASP A 46 -3.24 9.99 -10.48
N ILE A 47 -4.50 9.56 -10.44
CA ILE A 47 -4.88 8.15 -10.41
C ILE A 47 -5.07 7.69 -11.84
N ASP A 48 -4.34 6.65 -12.25
CA ASP A 48 -4.56 6.01 -13.54
C ASP A 48 -5.70 5.00 -13.43
N LEU A 49 -6.86 5.35 -14.00
CA LEU A 49 -7.99 4.44 -14.10
C LEU A 49 -7.88 3.62 -15.39
N PRO A 50 -8.31 2.35 -15.36
CA PRO A 50 -8.35 1.55 -16.57
C PRO A 50 -9.25 2.20 -17.65
N GLN A 51 -8.94 1.90 -18.90
CA GLN A 51 -9.73 2.33 -20.06
C GLN A 51 -11.23 2.04 -19.83
N PRO A 52 -12.14 2.99 -20.14
CA PRO A 52 -11.95 4.20 -20.95
C PRO A 52 -11.54 5.49 -20.21
N TYR A 53 -11.29 5.45 -18.90
CA TYR A 53 -11.22 6.67 -18.07
C TYR A 53 -9.85 7.36 -18.05
N GLY A 54 -8.75 6.59 -18.20
CA GLY A 54 -7.40 7.15 -18.23
C GLY A 54 -6.97 7.78 -16.91
N THR A 55 -5.99 8.68 -16.97
CA THR A 55 -5.42 9.34 -15.78
C THR A 55 -6.29 10.53 -15.33
N VAL A 56 -6.76 10.49 -14.08
CA VAL A 56 -7.69 11.47 -13.49
C VAL A 56 -7.13 12.03 -12.18
N SER A 57 -7.30 13.34 -11.96
CA SER A 57 -6.89 13.98 -10.70
C SER A 57 -7.81 13.57 -9.54
N VAL A 58 -7.28 13.49 -8.32
CA VAL A 58 -8.09 13.16 -7.13
C VAL A 58 -9.21 14.18 -6.91
N THR A 59 -8.97 15.45 -7.25
CA THR A 59 -9.97 16.52 -7.11
C THR A 59 -11.16 16.28 -8.03
N ASP A 60 -10.91 15.91 -9.29
CA ASP A 60 -11.98 15.62 -10.25
C ASP A 60 -12.75 14.35 -9.87
N LEU A 61 -12.07 13.35 -9.33
CA LEU A 61 -12.72 12.12 -8.87
C LEU A 61 -13.66 12.40 -7.69
N VAL A 62 -13.23 13.20 -6.72
CA VAL A 62 -14.08 13.62 -5.60
C VAL A 62 -15.25 14.47 -6.09
N GLY A 63 -14.99 15.44 -6.98
CA GLY A 63 -16.03 16.24 -7.62
C GLY A 63 -17.06 15.39 -8.36
N TYR A 64 -16.60 14.39 -9.10
CA TYR A 64 -17.47 13.45 -9.80
C TYR A 64 -18.38 12.68 -8.85
N TYR A 65 -17.86 12.17 -7.73
CA TYR A 65 -18.66 11.44 -6.74
C TYR A 65 -19.63 12.34 -5.95
N LEU A 66 -19.32 13.62 -5.80
CA LEU A 66 -20.25 14.59 -5.23
C LEU A 66 -21.44 14.83 -6.17
N GLU A 67 -21.19 14.90 -7.47
CA GLU A 67 -22.23 15.12 -8.48
C GLU A 67 -22.99 13.84 -8.85
N HIS A 68 -22.33 12.68 -8.75
CA HIS A 68 -22.89 11.35 -9.05
C HIS A 68 -22.73 10.45 -7.82
N PRO A 69 -23.56 10.63 -6.77
CA PRO A 69 -23.49 9.78 -5.60
C PRO A 69 -23.68 8.31 -6.03
N PRO A 70 -22.83 7.38 -5.55
CA PRO A 70 -22.97 5.98 -5.90
C PRO A 70 -24.34 5.52 -5.40
N ALA A 71 -25.12 4.90 -6.29
CA ALA A 71 -26.39 4.32 -5.88
C ALA A 71 -26.15 3.40 -4.69
N ALA A 72 -26.93 3.57 -3.63
CA ALA A 72 -26.87 2.71 -2.46
C ALA A 72 -27.30 1.30 -2.87
N ASN A 73 -26.35 0.51 -3.37
CA ASN A 73 -26.54 -0.90 -3.62
C ASN A 73 -26.56 -1.59 -2.26
N VAL A 74 -27.75 -1.66 -1.68
CA VAL A 74 -28.09 -2.52 -0.55
C VAL A 74 -27.93 -3.97 -1.02
N GLY A 75 -26.70 -4.50 -0.99
CA GLY A 75 -26.45 -5.88 -1.39
C GLY A 75 -25.10 -6.16 -2.03
N SER A 76 -24.00 -5.97 -1.31
CA SER A 76 -22.86 -6.88 -1.32
C SER A 76 -22.00 -6.64 -0.07
N ALA A 77 -22.20 -7.54 0.90
CA ALA A 77 -21.27 -7.95 1.95
C ALA A 77 -20.63 -6.87 2.84
N GLY A 78 -21.31 -6.57 3.95
CA GLY A 78 -20.68 -6.66 5.27
C GLY A 78 -20.05 -5.39 5.83
N GLY A 79 -20.88 -4.42 6.18
CA GLY A 79 -20.55 -3.54 7.30
C GLY A 79 -20.70 -4.31 8.62
N ASP A 80 -19.57 -4.56 9.28
CA ASP A 80 -19.43 -4.56 10.74
C ASP A 80 -18.13 -3.76 10.97
N GLY A 81 -18.18 -2.50 11.38
CA GLY A 81 -18.47 -2.16 12.76
C GLY A 81 -17.15 -1.92 13.50
N GLY A 82 -16.64 -0.69 13.48
CA GLY A 82 -15.70 -0.20 14.48
C GLY A 82 -14.19 -0.38 14.19
N GLY A 83 -13.53 0.75 13.91
CA GLY A 83 -12.09 0.90 14.11
C GLY A 83 -11.28 0.78 12.82
N GLN A 84 -11.17 1.89 12.08
CA GLN A 84 -9.98 2.14 11.27
C GLN A 84 -8.80 2.28 12.23
N HIS A 85 -8.24 1.17 12.69
CA HIS A 85 -7.01 1.19 13.49
C HIS A 85 -5.84 1.34 12.56
N PHE A 86 -5.47 2.60 12.27
CA PHE A 86 -4.08 2.94 12.00
C PHE A 86 -3.33 2.92 13.34
N GLY A 87 -2.94 1.75 13.84
CA GLY A 87 -2.28 1.65 15.15
C GLY A 87 -1.41 0.40 15.32
N GLY A 88 -0.11 0.63 15.50
CA GLY A 88 0.93 -0.31 16.00
C GLY A 88 1.32 -1.39 14.98
N CYS A 89 2.57 -1.54 14.54
CA CYS A 89 3.89 -1.34 15.16
C CYS A 89 4.84 -0.63 14.18
#